data_AF-A0A2N3KY38-F1
#
_entry.id   AF-A0A2N3KY38-F1
#
_cell.length_a   1.000
_cell.length_b   1.000
_cell.length_c   1.000
_cell.angle_alpha   90.00
_cell.angle_beta   90.00
_cell.angle_gamma   90.00
#
_symmetry.space_group_name_H-M   'P 1'
#
loop_
_entity.id
_entity.type
_entity.pdbx_description
1 polymer ?
#
loop_
_entity_poly.entity_id
_entity_poly.type
_entity_poly.pdbx_seq_one_letter_code
_entity_poly.pdbx_strand_id
1 'polypeptide(L)'
;MAGMRFTLEFDDDAVARALGELVRRGANLSPAMAEIAQAGETSTLHRFETETGPDGSPWRPSLRAREEGGQTLTDSAQLRNSISSRFDATSAEWGSNKIYAPTHQFGATIRAKQARGLRFKIGNRWAVKQSVTIAPRPFLGINEDDQSEIRDILRDHLARVIQ
;
A
#
# COMPACT_ATOMS: atom_id res chain seq x y z
N MET A 1 -8.98 -12.63 6.85
CA MET A 1 -8.96 -12.16 5.45
C MET A 1 -8.03 -13.07 4.69
N ALA A 2 -8.48 -13.71 3.61
CA ALA A 2 -7.57 -14.43 2.71
C ALA A 2 -6.91 -13.39 1.79
N GLY A 3 -5.62 -13.16 1.99
CA GLY A 3 -4.83 -12.16 1.27
C GLY A 3 -3.36 -12.32 1.63
N MET A 4 -2.46 -11.92 0.74
CA MET A 4 -1.02 -11.95 1.01
C MET A 4 -0.73 -10.91 2.11
N ARG A 5 -0.28 -11.38 3.29
CA ARG A 5 0.26 -10.51 4.34
C ARG A 5 1.70 -10.17 3.97
N PHE A 6 1.99 -8.89 3.85
CA PHE A 6 3.34 -8.38 3.71
C PHE A 6 3.61 -7.47 4.90
N THR A 7 4.69 -7.73 5.62
CA THR A 7 5.11 -6.91 6.75
C THR A 7 6.19 -5.95 6.24
N LEU A 8 5.93 -4.66 6.37
CA LEU A 8 6.95 -3.63 6.21
C LEU A 8 7.60 -3.42 7.58
N GLU A 9 8.87 -3.79 7.68
CA GLU A 9 9.70 -3.47 8.84
C GLU A 9 10.37 -2.13 8.55
N PHE A 10 10.18 -1.17 9.45
CA PHE A 10 10.92 0.08 9.43
C PHE A 10 11.55 0.29 10.81
N ASP A 11 12.83 0.64 10.80
CA ASP A 11 13.62 0.86 12.00
C ASP A 11 13.63 2.36 12.31
N ASP A 12 12.79 2.76 13.25
CA ASP A 12 12.71 4.14 13.71
C ASP A 12 12.80 4.19 15.25
N ASP A 13 13.98 4.57 15.72
CA ASP A 13 14.30 4.72 17.16
C ASP A 13 13.34 5.67 17.87
N ALA A 14 12.82 6.70 17.21
CA ALA A 14 11.89 7.63 17.82
C ALA A 14 10.51 6.98 18.02
N VAL A 15 10.02 6.24 17.02
CA VAL A 15 8.79 5.45 17.13
C VAL A 15 8.90 4.39 18.22
N ALA A 16 10.00 3.63 18.23
CA ALA A 16 10.24 2.60 19.24
C ALA A 16 10.29 3.18 20.66
N ARG A 17 10.95 4.32 20.85
CA ARG A 17 11.00 5.02 22.14
C ARG A 17 9.63 5.54 22.58
N ALA A 18 8.86 6.14 21.67
CA ALA A 18 7.54 6.68 21.99
C ALA A 18 6.56 5.57 22.39
N LEU A 19 6.53 4.47 21.63
CA LEU A 19 5.74 3.27 21.98
C LEU A 19 6.19 2.67 23.31
N GLY A 20 7.50 2.52 23.53
CA GLY A 20 8.04 2.01 24.79
C GLY A 20 7.62 2.86 25.98
N GLU A 21 7.59 4.19 25.84
CA GLU A 21 7.15 5.09 26.91
C GLU A 21 5.65 4.98 27.19
N LEU A 22 4.82 4.92 26.14
CA LEU A 22 3.38 4.70 26.30
C LEU A 22 3.08 3.37 27.01
N VAL A 23 3.79 2.30 26.65
CA VAL A 23 3.68 0.99 27.30
C VAL A 23 4.12 1.06 28.76
N ARG A 24 5.26 1.70 29.06
CA ARG A 24 5.75 1.86 30.45
C ARG A 24 4.75 2.59 31.34
N ARG A 25 3.98 3.51 30.78
CA ARG A 25 2.94 4.27 31.48
C ARG A 25 1.60 3.54 31.59
N GLY A 26 1.48 2.34 31.01
CA GLY A 26 0.23 1.59 30.97
C GLY A 26 -0.85 2.25 30.12
N ALA A 27 -0.45 3.04 29.11
CA ALA A 27 -1.39 3.73 28.23
C ALA A 27 -2.15 2.73 27.34
N ASN A 28 -3.41 3.05 27.04
CA ASN A 28 -4.15 2.36 26.00
C ASN A 28 -3.61 2.80 24.63
N LEU A 29 -2.92 1.90 23.92
CA LEU A 29 -2.36 2.18 22.60
C LEU A 29 -3.38 2.14 21.46
N SER A 30 -4.57 1.57 21.70
CA SER A 30 -5.58 1.37 20.64
C SER A 30 -5.92 2.66 19.87
N PRO A 31 -6.07 3.84 20.52
CA PRO A 31 -6.29 5.09 19.80
C PRO A 31 -5.12 5.47 18.88
N ALA A 32 -3.88 5.29 19.33
CA ALA A 32 -2.70 5.56 18.52
C ALA A 32 -2.59 4.59 17.34
N MET A 33 -2.88 3.30 17.57
CA MET A 33 -2.87 2.29 16.50
C MET A 33 -3.96 2.56 15.45
N ALA A 34 -5.14 3.01 15.88
CA ALA A 34 -6.22 3.39 14.98
C ALA A 34 -5.82 4.54 14.06
N GLU A 35 -5.22 5.58 14.61
CA GLU A 35 -4.79 6.77 13.88
C GLU A 35 -3.64 6.45 12.90
N ILE A 36 -2.66 5.64 13.32
CA ILE A 36 -1.60 5.15 12.43
C ILE A 36 -2.17 4.32 11.26
N ALA A 37 -3.13 3.43 11.55
CA ALA A 37 -3.74 2.59 10.52
C ALA A 37 -4.48 3.45 9.47
N GLN A 38 -5.20 4.48 9.92
CA GLN A 38 -5.89 5.45 9.05
C GLN A 38 -4.91 6.31 8.25
N ALA A 39 -3.81 6.75 8.86
CA ALA A 39 -2.76 7.49 8.17
C ALA A 39 -2.13 6.66 7.03
N GLY A 40 -1.81 5.40 7.30
CA GLY A 40 -1.27 4.48 6.28
C GLY A 40 -2.24 4.20 5.13
N GLU A 41 -3.53 4.04 5.42
CA GLU A 41 -4.58 3.94 4.40
C GLU A 41 -4.67 5.23 3.57
N THR A 42 -4.70 6.40 4.21
CA THR A 42 -4.79 7.70 3.55
C THR A 42 -3.59 7.97 2.64
N SER A 43 -2.38 7.73 3.12
CA SER A 43 -1.14 7.83 2.34
C SER A 43 -1.16 6.89 1.13
N THR A 44 -1.64 5.65 1.33
CA THR A 44 -1.80 4.69 0.22
C THR A 44 -2.79 5.20 -0.81
N LEU A 45 -3.94 5.77 -0.41
CA LEU A 45 -4.92 6.34 -1.33
C LEU A 45 -4.36 7.55 -2.09
N HIS A 46 -3.59 8.40 -1.42
CA HIS A 46 -2.95 9.56 -2.03
C HIS A 46 -1.99 9.15 -3.16
N ARG A 47 -1.27 8.04 -3.02
CA ARG A 47 -0.40 7.48 -4.08
C ARG A 47 -1.15 7.13 -5.37
N PHE A 48 -2.41 6.70 -5.28
CA PHE A 48 -3.25 6.49 -6.47
C PHE A 48 -3.64 7.80 -7.15
N GLU A 49 -3.76 8.88 -6.39
CA GLU A 49 -4.11 10.21 -6.90
C GLU A 49 -2.91 10.88 -7.57
N THR A 50 -1.73 10.75 -6.98
CA THR A 50 -0.46 11.30 -7.48
C THR A 50 0.22 10.43 -8.53
N GLU A 51 -0.23 9.17 -8.68
CA GLU A 51 0.44 8.14 -9.49
C GLU A 51 1.92 7.94 -9.09
N THR A 52 2.24 8.03 -7.79
CA THR A 52 3.60 7.86 -7.26
C THR A 52 3.71 6.70 -6.28
N GLY A 53 4.88 6.07 -6.26
CA GLY A 53 5.22 5.05 -5.28
C GLY A 53 5.62 5.62 -3.91
N PRO A 54 5.78 4.76 -2.90
CA PRO A 54 6.32 5.15 -1.59
C PRO A 54 7.75 5.68 -1.67
N ASP A 55 8.51 5.33 -2.70
CA ASP A 55 9.84 5.90 -2.96
C ASP A 55 9.80 7.29 -3.62
N GLY A 56 8.60 7.85 -3.84
CA GLY A 56 8.39 9.11 -4.54
C GLY A 56 8.46 9.01 -6.07
N SER A 57 8.82 7.85 -6.62
CA SER A 57 8.94 7.66 -8.07
C SER A 57 7.56 7.56 -8.73
N PRO A 58 7.33 8.23 -9.88
CA PRO A 58 6.07 8.06 -10.61
C PRO A 58 5.94 6.63 -11.14
N TRP A 59 4.75 6.06 -11.04
CA TRP A 59 4.45 4.76 -11.61
C TRP A 59 4.59 4.78 -13.12
N ARG A 60 5.10 3.68 -13.68
CA ARG A 60 5.13 3.53 -15.14
C ARG A 60 3.70 3.56 -15.69
N PRO A 61 3.36 4.50 -16.60
CA PRO A 61 2.02 4.62 -17.13
C PRO A 61 1.51 3.32 -17.73
N SER A 62 0.27 2.96 -17.43
CA SER A 62 -0.37 1.81 -18.09
C SER A 62 -0.61 2.09 -19.57
N LEU A 63 -0.66 1.05 -20.40
CA LEU A 63 -0.98 1.23 -21.82
C LEU A 63 -2.35 1.87 -22.00
N ARG A 64 -3.36 1.44 -21.22
CA ARG A 64 -4.69 2.04 -21.18
C ARG A 64 -4.62 3.54 -20.88
N ALA A 65 -3.92 3.94 -19.82
CA ALA A 65 -3.74 5.36 -19.48
C ALA A 65 -3.07 6.16 -20.61
N ARG A 66 -2.13 5.55 -21.34
CA ARG A 66 -1.45 6.20 -22.47
C ARG A 66 -2.30 6.31 -23.74
N GLU A 67 -3.14 5.32 -24.02
CA GLU A 67 -3.93 5.26 -25.27
C GLU A 67 -5.32 5.89 -25.12
N GLU A 68 -5.95 5.74 -23.95
CA GLU A 68 -7.34 6.14 -23.69
C GLU A 68 -7.44 7.29 -22.68
N GLY A 69 -6.34 7.65 -22.01
CA GLY A 69 -6.31 8.67 -20.95
C GLY A 69 -6.68 8.13 -19.56
N GLY A 70 -6.81 9.02 -18.58
CA GLY A 70 -7.06 8.68 -17.18
C GLY A 70 -5.82 8.15 -16.43
N GLN A 71 -6.03 7.61 -15.23
CA GLN A 71 -4.93 7.27 -14.30
C GLN A 71 -4.53 5.79 -14.37
N THR A 72 -3.23 5.55 -14.21
CA THR A 72 -2.64 4.24 -14.00
C THR A 72 -3.15 3.67 -12.67
N LEU A 73 -3.42 2.36 -12.64
CA LEU A 73 -3.96 1.67 -11.45
C LEU A 73 -5.40 2.07 -11.06
N THR A 74 -6.00 3.04 -11.76
CA THR A 74 -7.35 3.57 -11.51
C THR A 74 -8.18 3.56 -12.80
N ASP A 75 -8.62 2.37 -13.23
CA ASP A 75 -9.59 2.21 -14.31
C ASP A 75 -11.02 2.18 -13.73
N SER A 76 -11.42 1.05 -13.15
CA SER A 76 -12.66 0.93 -12.36
C SER A 76 -12.50 1.36 -10.89
N ALA A 77 -11.31 1.84 -10.51
CA ALA A 77 -10.92 2.15 -9.13
C ALA A 77 -11.05 1.00 -8.12
N GLN A 78 -11.31 -0.24 -8.54
CA GLN A 78 -11.56 -1.36 -7.62
C GLN A 78 -10.41 -1.66 -6.66
N LEU A 79 -9.15 -1.48 -7.10
CA LEU A 79 -8.00 -1.71 -6.23
C LEU A 79 -7.86 -0.58 -5.21
N ARG A 80 -7.91 0.69 -5.66
CA ARG A 80 -7.94 1.86 -4.79
C ARG A 80 -9.06 1.75 -3.74
N ASN A 81 -10.27 1.44 -4.17
CA ASN A 81 -11.45 1.36 -3.29
C ASN A 81 -11.47 0.10 -2.41
N SER A 82 -10.50 -0.81 -2.57
CA SER A 82 -10.33 -1.97 -1.69
C SER A 82 -9.28 -1.78 -0.61
N ILE A 83 -8.57 -0.64 -0.62
CA ILE A 83 -7.67 -0.29 0.46
C ILE A 83 -8.51 -0.10 1.71
N SER A 84 -8.08 -0.73 2.80
CA SER A 84 -8.72 -0.61 4.10
C SER A 84 -7.68 -0.80 5.19
N SER A 85 -7.91 -0.15 6.33
CA SER A 85 -7.11 -0.27 7.54
C SER A 85 -7.82 -1.09 8.63
N ARG A 86 -7.02 -1.65 9.53
CA ARG A 86 -7.42 -2.37 10.75
C ARG A 86 -6.41 -2.07 11.85
N PHE A 87 -6.85 -2.16 13.09
CA PHE A 87 -5.98 -1.99 14.23
C PHE A 87 -6.44 -2.88 15.39
N ASP A 88 -5.51 -3.14 16.31
CA ASP A 88 -5.80 -3.69 17.63
C ASP A 88 -5.01 -2.91 18.70
N ALA A 89 -4.95 -3.44 19.93
CA ALA A 89 -4.28 -2.79 21.04
C ALA A 89 -2.75 -2.65 20.86
N THR A 90 -2.16 -3.30 19.85
CA THR A 90 -0.71 -3.39 19.64
C THR A 90 -0.27 -3.27 18.19
N SER A 91 -1.21 -3.25 17.25
CA SER A 91 -0.90 -3.26 15.81
C SER A 91 -1.79 -2.32 15.01
N ALA A 92 -1.19 -1.77 13.96
CA ALA A 92 -1.85 -1.01 12.91
C ALA A 92 -1.53 -1.69 11.56
N GLU A 93 -2.56 -2.00 10.78
CA GLU A 93 -2.45 -2.71 9.51
C GLU A 93 -3.27 -1.97 8.44
N TRP A 94 -2.76 -1.88 7.21
CA TRP A 94 -3.53 -1.40 6.05
C TRP A 94 -3.13 -2.15 4.79
N GLY A 95 -4.06 -2.30 3.85
CA GLY A 95 -3.81 -3.04 2.61
C GLY A 95 -5.04 -3.31 1.76
N SER A 96 -4.87 -4.17 0.76
CA SER A 96 -5.93 -4.60 -0.15
C SER A 96 -6.23 -6.09 0.01
N ASN A 97 -7.48 -6.48 -0.20
CA ASN A 97 -7.90 -7.88 -0.32
C ASN A 97 -7.96 -8.40 -1.77
N LYS A 98 -7.55 -7.62 -2.77
CA LYS A 98 -7.60 -8.04 -4.17
C LYS A 98 -6.46 -9.02 -4.46
N ILE A 99 -6.80 -10.16 -5.08
CA ILE A 99 -5.82 -11.20 -5.44
C ILE A 99 -4.69 -10.70 -6.37
N TYR A 100 -4.98 -9.68 -7.18
CA TYR A 100 -4.03 -9.07 -8.11
C TYR A 100 -3.24 -7.90 -7.49
N ALA A 101 -3.55 -7.49 -6.25
CA ALA A 101 -2.81 -6.45 -5.55
C ALA A 101 -1.30 -6.75 -5.45
N PRO A 102 -0.85 -7.97 -5.09
CA PRO A 102 0.57 -8.30 -5.09
C PRO A 102 1.24 -8.19 -6.46
N THR A 103 0.53 -8.52 -7.53
CA THR A 103 1.05 -8.38 -8.91
C THR A 103 1.35 -6.92 -9.26
N HIS A 104 0.55 -5.98 -8.78
CA HIS A 104 0.86 -4.56 -8.94
C HIS A 104 1.92 -4.08 -7.95
N GLN A 105 1.87 -4.53 -6.71
CA GLN A 105 2.85 -4.15 -5.68
C GLN A 105 4.28 -4.54 -6.07
N PHE A 106 4.49 -5.80 -6.45
CA PHE A 106 5.83 -6.37 -6.68
C PHE A 106 6.18 -6.59 -8.15
N GLY A 107 5.21 -6.40 -9.06
CA GLY A 107 5.31 -6.89 -10.42
C GLY A 107 5.10 -8.40 -10.50
N ALA A 108 5.03 -8.92 -11.73
CA ALA A 108 4.96 -10.36 -11.96
C ALA A 108 5.40 -10.73 -13.37
N THR A 109 5.85 -11.97 -13.55
CA THR A 109 5.94 -12.59 -14.88
C THR A 109 4.97 -13.75 -14.97
N ILE A 110 3.95 -13.61 -15.81
CA ILE A 110 2.89 -14.60 -16.02
C ILE A 110 3.27 -15.42 -17.26
N ARG A 111 3.29 -16.75 -17.13
CA ARG A 111 3.65 -17.69 -18.21
C ARG A 111 2.52 -18.65 -18.52
N ALA A 112 2.31 -18.95 -19.80
CA ALA A 112 1.43 -20.03 -20.22
C ALA A 112 2.04 -21.38 -19.79
N LYS A 113 1.27 -22.21 -19.07
CA LYS A 113 1.74 -23.53 -18.61
C LYS A 113 1.43 -24.65 -19.60
N GLN A 114 0.16 -24.76 -20.01
CA GLN A 114 -0.34 -25.86 -20.84
C GLN A 114 -0.89 -25.39 -22.19
N ALA A 115 -1.37 -24.14 -22.27
CA ALA A 115 -1.92 -23.58 -23.49
C ALA A 115 -0.82 -23.08 -24.45
N ARG A 116 -1.17 -22.94 -25.74
CA ARG A 116 -0.27 -22.38 -26.79
C ARG A 116 0.10 -20.90 -26.58
N GLY A 117 -0.43 -20.24 -25.55
CA GLY A 117 -0.08 -18.88 -25.15
C GLY A 117 -1.20 -18.21 -24.36
N LEU A 118 -0.84 -17.15 -23.64
CA LEU A 118 -1.75 -16.21 -22.99
C LEU A 118 -2.38 -15.34 -24.08
N ARG A 119 -3.70 -15.41 -24.21
CA ARG A 119 -4.46 -14.65 -25.21
C ARG A 119 -5.19 -13.49 -24.53
N PHE A 120 -4.91 -12.27 -24.98
CA PHE A 120 -5.52 -11.05 -24.45
C PHE A 120 -5.62 -9.97 -25.53
N LYS A 121 -6.41 -8.93 -25.26
CA LYS A 121 -6.66 -7.83 -26.19
C LYS A 121 -5.76 -6.63 -25.83
N ILE A 122 -5.23 -5.97 -26.85
CA ILE A 122 -4.51 -4.70 -26.75
C ILE A 122 -5.20 -3.73 -27.71
N GLY A 123 -5.90 -2.73 -27.18
CA GLY A 123 -6.81 -1.90 -27.96
C GLY A 123 -7.82 -2.76 -28.73
N ASN A 124 -7.79 -2.71 -30.07
CA ASN A 124 -8.65 -3.53 -30.93
C ASN A 124 -8.00 -4.81 -31.50
N ARG A 125 -6.77 -5.16 -31.07
CA ARG A 125 -6.01 -6.30 -31.61
C ARG A 125 -5.87 -7.43 -30.59
N TRP A 126 -5.94 -8.67 -31.05
CA TRP A 126 -5.63 -9.85 -30.24
C TRP A 126 -4.13 -10.13 -30.23
N ALA A 127 -3.57 -10.36 -29.04
CA ALA A 127 -2.20 -10.81 -28.87
C ALA A 127 -2.19 -12.21 -28.23
N VAL A 128 -1.23 -13.03 -28.65
CA VAL A 128 -0.94 -14.34 -28.04
C VAL A 128 0.54 -14.36 -27.68
N LYS A 129 0.87 -14.54 -26.40
CA LYS A 129 2.25 -14.55 -25.89
C LYS A 129 2.48 -15.70 -24.93
N GLN A 130 3.68 -16.28 -24.97
CA GLN A 130 4.08 -17.35 -24.03
C GLN A 130 4.32 -16.80 -22.60
N SER A 131 4.75 -15.54 -22.50
CA SER A 131 5.05 -14.88 -21.24
C SER A 131 4.68 -13.39 -21.32
N VAL A 132 4.21 -12.83 -20.22
CA VAL A 132 3.94 -11.40 -20.05
C VAL A 132 4.57 -10.94 -18.75
N THR A 133 5.29 -9.82 -18.81
CA THR A 133 5.90 -9.19 -17.62
C THR A 133 5.14 -7.92 -17.28
N ILE A 134 4.65 -7.86 -16.04
CA ILE A 134 3.97 -6.71 -15.44
C ILE A 134 4.99 -6.03 -14.54
N ALA A 135 5.26 -4.74 -14.80
CA ALA A 135 6.14 -3.97 -13.94
C ALA A 135 5.48 -3.65 -12.59
N PRO A 136 6.29 -3.57 -11.52
CA PRO A 136 5.82 -3.11 -10.22
C PRO A 136 5.33 -1.66 -10.30
N ARG A 137 4.30 -1.39 -9.51
CA ARG A 137 3.74 -0.08 -9.19
C ARG A 137 3.42 -0.12 -7.70
N PRO A 138 4.46 -0.05 -6.85
CA PRO A 138 4.28 -0.18 -5.41
C PRO A 138 3.39 0.95 -4.91
N PHE A 139 2.34 0.59 -4.19
CA PHE A 139 1.39 1.54 -3.59
C PHE A 139 1.33 1.40 -2.07
N LEU A 140 1.65 0.21 -1.55
CA LEU A 140 1.91 0.01 -0.13
C LEU A 140 3.38 0.27 0.18
N GLY A 141 3.62 1.01 1.25
CA GLY A 141 4.95 1.42 1.68
C GLY A 141 4.84 2.48 2.75
N ILE A 142 5.97 2.73 3.41
CA ILE A 142 6.15 3.81 4.36
C ILE A 142 7.30 4.65 3.81
N ASN A 143 7.04 5.94 3.57
CA ASN A 143 8.05 6.91 3.17
C ASN A 143 8.43 7.84 4.35
N GLU A 144 9.28 8.83 4.11
CA GLU A 144 9.73 9.75 5.17
C GLU A 144 8.58 10.57 5.78
N ASP A 145 7.63 11.01 4.95
CA ASP A 145 6.44 11.74 5.41
C ASP A 145 5.56 10.84 6.29
N ASP A 146 5.32 9.59 5.90
CA ASP A 146 4.57 8.61 6.68
C ASP A 146 5.26 8.35 8.03
N GLN A 147 6.59 8.23 8.05
CA GLN A 147 7.33 8.06 9.30
C GLN A 147 7.16 9.29 10.21
N SER A 148 7.18 10.50 9.63
CA SER A 148 6.97 11.72 10.40
C SER A 148 5.57 11.75 11.00
N GLU A 149 4.54 11.45 10.21
CA GLU A 149 3.16 11.38 10.65
C GLU A 149 3.00 10.36 11.80
N ILE A 150 3.57 9.16 11.65
CA ILE A 150 3.53 8.13 12.69
C ILE A 150 4.21 8.60 13.98
N ARG A 151 5.36 9.28 13.88
CA ARG A 151 6.06 9.85 15.03
C ARG A 151 5.21 10.91 15.73
N ASP A 152 4.55 11.77 14.97
CA ASP A 152 3.77 12.88 15.51
C ASP A 152 2.50 12.37 16.18
N ILE A 153 1.80 11.40 15.58
CA ILE A 153 0.69 10.68 16.23
C ILE A 153 1.12 10.13 17.60
N LEU A 154 2.23 9.39 17.65
CA LEU A 154 2.70 8.78 18.90
C LEU A 154 3.11 9.82 19.95
N ARG A 155 3.74 10.93 19.52
CA ARG A 155 4.09 12.05 20.40
C ARG A 155 2.85 12.71 20.99
N ASP A 156 1.82 12.93 20.19
CA ASP A 156 0.57 13.54 20.64
C ASP A 156 -0.14 12.66 21.68
N HIS A 157 -0.20 11.35 21.44
CA HIS A 157 -0.75 10.41 22.43
C HIS A 157 0.09 10.37 23.70
N LEU A 158 1.42 10.41 23.59
CA LEU A 158 2.29 10.45 24.76
C LEU A 158 2.10 11.74 25.57
N ALA A 159 1.97 12.89 24.91
CA ALA A 159 1.74 14.18 25.56
C ALA A 159 0.42 14.18 26.35
N ARG A 160 -0.63 13.52 25.84
CA ARG A 160 -1.92 13.37 26.54
C ARG A 160 -1.84 12.51 27.80
N VAL A 161 -0.91 11.56 27.86
CA VAL A 161 -0.71 10.67 29.03
C VAL A 161 0.16 11.31 30.11
N ILE A 162 0.96 12.32 29.76
CA ILE A 162 1.85 13.02 30.70
C ILE A 162 1.12 14.13 31.49
N GLN A 163 -0.01 14.63 30.97
CA GLN A 163 -0.87 15.60 31.64
C GLN A 163 -1.70 14.95 32.76
#